data_AF-A0A3C1X545-F1
#
_entry.id   AF-A0A3C1X545-F1
#
_cell.length_a   1.000
_cell.length_b   1.000
_cell.length_c   1.000
_cell.angle_alpha   90.00
_cell.angle_beta   90.00
_cell.angle_gamma   90.00
#
_symmetry.space_group_name_H-M   'P 1'
#
loop_
_entity.id
_entity.type
_entity.pdbx_description
1 polymer ?
#
loop_
_entity_poly.entity_id
_entity_poly.type
_entity_poly.pdbx_seq_one_letter_code
_entity_poly.pdbx_strand_id
1 'polypeptide(L)' 'MSMYVGEALVGEGNEVAHIDLLIGDKAGPVGTAFANALADQKHGHSNLLA' A
#
# COMPACT_ATOMS: atom_id res chain seq x y z
N MET A 1 5.03 18.41 -3.89
CA MET A 1 4.49 17.27 -3.12
C MET A 1 3.22 16.77 -3.78
N SER A 2 3.36 15.81 -4.70
CA SER A 2 2.24 15.11 -5.31
C SER A 2 2.12 13.71 -4.71
N MET A 3 0.89 13.25 -4.55
CA MET A 3 0.53 11.87 -4.28
C MET A 3 -0.05 11.29 -5.57
N TYR A 4 0.39 10.10 -5.94
CA TYR A 4 -0.11 9.36 -7.09
C TYR A 4 -0.83 8.11 -6.60
N VAL A 5 -1.91 7.75 -7.29
CA VAL A 5 -2.75 6.59 -7.00
C VAL A 5 -2.78 5.74 -8.27
N GLY A 6 -2.56 4.44 -8.11
CA GLY A 6 -2.67 3.45 -9.18
C GLY A 6 -3.42 2.22 -8.70
N GLU A 7 -4.03 1.52 -9.64
CA GLU A 7 -4.71 0.26 -9.44
C GLU A 7 -4.42 -0.65 -10.64
N ALA A 8 -4.38 -1.96 -10.40
CA ALA A 8 -4.40 -2.96 -11.46
C ALA A 8 -5.01 -4.28 -10.98
N LEU A 9 -5.78 -4.90 -11.86
CA LEU A 9 -6.26 -6.27 -11.76
C LEU A 9 -5.64 -7.12 -12.87
N VAL A 10 -4.94 -8.18 -12.49
CA VAL A 10 -4.19 -9.05 -13.42
C VAL A 10 -4.34 -10.52 -13.03
N GLY A 11 -4.49 -11.39 -14.03
CA GLY A 11 -4.65 -12.83 -13.86
C GLY A 11 -6.10 -13.29 -13.90
N GLU A 12 -6.31 -14.58 -13.66
CA GLU A 12 -7.62 -15.25 -13.71
C GLU A 12 -7.66 -16.40 -12.68
N GLY A 13 -8.85 -16.95 -12.39
CA GLY A 13 -9.01 -18.07 -11.46
C GLY A 13 -8.87 -17.68 -9.99
N ASN A 14 -8.39 -18.60 -9.15
CA ASN A 14 -8.24 -18.36 -7.70
C ASN A 14 -7.02 -17.48 -7.38
N GLU A 15 -6.11 -17.31 -8.33
CA GLU A 15 -4.84 -16.59 -8.19
C GLU A 15 -4.89 -15.19 -8.82
N VAL A 16 -6.07 -14.68 -9.17
CA VAL A 16 -6.23 -13.30 -9.64
C VAL A 16 -5.73 -12.31 -8.58
N ALA A 17 -4.93 -11.34 -8.99
CA ALA A 17 -4.36 -10.33 -8.12
C ALA A 17 -5.00 -8.96 -8.39
N HIS A 18 -5.40 -8.28 -7.32
CA HIS A 18 -5.90 -6.92 -7.36
C HIS A 18 -5.07 -6.07 -6.39
N ILE A 19 -4.39 -5.05 -6.92
CA ILE A 19 -3.45 -4.22 -6.17
C ILE A 19 -3.91 -2.77 -6.19
N ASP A 20 -4.10 -2.21 -4.99
CA ASP A 20 -4.21 -0.77 -4.76
C ASP A 20 -2.83 -0.22 -4.35
N LEU A 21 -2.39 0.86 -4.99
CA LEU A 21 -1.04 1.40 -4.83
C LEU A 21 -1.01 2.92 -4.69
N LEU A 22 -0.24 3.39 -3.69
CA LEU A 22 0.06 4.80 -3.46
C LEU A 22 1.56 5.04 -3.62
N ILE A 23 1.94 6.07 -4.40
CA ILE A 23 3.33 6.55 -4.52
C ILE A 23 3.37 8.04 -4.20
N GLY A 24 4.36 8.46 -3.42
CA GLY A 24 4.54 9.86 -3.09
C GLY A 24 5.84 10.14 -2.37
N ASP A 25 6.06 11.43 -2.08
CA ASP A 25 7.23 11.91 -1.35
C ASP A 25 7.27 11.37 0.10
N LYS A 26 8.48 11.06 0.59
CA LYS A 26 8.73 10.60 1.96
C LYS A 26 8.26 11.60 3.03
N ALA A 27 8.39 12.90 2.78
CA ALA A 27 7.91 13.95 3.67
C ALA A 27 6.44 14.33 3.40
N GLY A 28 5.79 13.67 2.44
CA GLY A 28 4.40 13.89 2.07
C GLY A 28 3.42 12.90 2.72
N PRO A 29 2.14 12.95 2.32
CA PRO A 29 1.08 12.12 2.89
C PRO A 29 1.36 10.62 2.82
N VAL A 30 2.02 10.15 1.75
CA VAL A 30 2.38 8.73 1.58
C VAL A 30 3.39 8.27 2.62
N GLY A 31 4.41 9.10 2.93
CA GLY A 31 5.36 8.80 4.00
C GLY A 31 4.73 8.73 5.38
N THR A 32 3.80 9.63 5.68
CA THR A 32 3.00 9.58 6.93
C THR A 32 2.16 8.32 7.01
N ALA A 33 1.44 7.97 5.93
CA ALA A 33 0.61 6.77 5.87
C ALA A 33 1.45 5.50 6.04
N PHE A 34 2.61 5.42 5.38
CA PHE A 34 3.56 4.33 5.50
C PHE A 34 4.05 4.14 6.95
N ALA A 35 4.50 5.22 7.60
CA ALA A 35 4.99 5.16 8.97
C ALA A 35 3.89 4.72 9.96
N ASN A 36 2.67 5.26 9.79
CA ASN A 36 1.54 4.89 10.63
C ASN A 36 1.14 3.41 10.44
N ALA A 37 1.04 2.95 9.19
CA ALA A 37 0.67 1.57 8.90
C ALA A 37 1.71 0.57 9.44
N LEU A 38 3.00 0.86 9.30
CA LEU A 38 4.06 0.01 9.82
C LEU A 38 4.05 -0.06 11.36
N ALA A 39 3.67 1.04 12.03
CA ALA A 39 3.56 1.07 13.48
C ALA A 39 2.26 0.45 14.03
N ASP A 40 1.18 0.43 13.25
CA ASP A 40 -0.15 -0.03 13.69
C ASP A 40 -0.53 -1.41 13.14
N GLN A 41 0.01 -2.45 13.77
CA GLN A 41 -0.24 -3.85 13.41
C GLN A 41 -1.55 -4.35 14.04
N LYS A 42 -2.34 -5.16 13.31
CA LYS A 42 -3.59 -5.74 13.80
C LYS A 42 -3.58 -7.27 13.71
N HIS A 43 -4.37 -7.94 14.54
CA HIS A 43 -4.54 -9.38 14.45
C HIS A 43 -5.08 -9.76 13.06
N GLY A 44 -4.41 -10.67 12.36
CA GLY A 44 -4.75 -11.07 10.99
C GLY A 44 -4.25 -10.14 9.87
N HIS A 45 -3.70 -8.96 10.20
CA HIS A 45 -3.18 -8.00 9.22
C HIS A 45 -1.86 -7.39 9.69
N SER A 46 -0.77 -7.87 9.12
CA SER A 46 0.58 -7.39 9.45
C SER A 46 1.24 -6.69 8.25
N ASN A 47 1.70 -5.46 8.45
CA ASN A 47 2.40 -4.67 7.46
C ASN A 47 3.91 -4.90 7.57
N LEU A 48 4.59 -5.10 6.45
CA LEU A 48 6.02 -5.42 6.37
C LEU A 48 6.74 -4.54 5.34
N LEU A 49 8.07 -4.49 5.43
CA LEU A 49 8.91 -3.95 4.35
C LEU A 49 9.04 -5.02 3.27
N ALA A 50 8.73 -4.64 2.02
CA ALA A 50 8.91 -5.48 0.83
C ALA A 50 10.36 -5.49 0.33
#